data_AF-A0A950DVJ4-F1
#
_entry.id   AF-A0A950DVJ4-F1
#
_cell.length_a   1.000
_cell.length_b   1.000
_cell.length_c   1.000
_cell.angle_alpha   90.00
_cell.angle_beta   90.00
_cell.angle_gamma   90.00
#
_symmetry.space_group_name_H-M   'P 1'
#
loop_
_entity.id
_entity.type
_entity.pdbx_description
1 polymer ?
#
loop_
_entity_poly.entity_id
_entity_poly.type
_entity_poly.pdbx_seq_one_letter_code
_entity_poly.pdbx_strand_id
1 'polypeptide(L)'
;MGQKVNPVGFRLGITRTWDSRWFEGRQYRDWLHEDLRMRKLVDGLSRSAAVSKLEIERRANQVRVVVSTAKPGIIIGKRGAGIEELKKNLEKVSGRQVNINVVEIKHPELDAKLVANNIVDQLEKRIAFRRAMRQAIQRTMKAGAKGIKVQVGGRLGGAEIARVERNFEGKVPLHTLRANIDYAHSEAYTTFGRIGVKVWIYLGEVLPDGKAKADAAQPSRVSRPITRTRTRKPAEAAAQAPAGPESTAPAESATPGDATQAAAQVVQGAQPSAAPSTQTGDELSVPAQTASLAVEEPAALPAVEAPAGLPVVEEQTNGQQTDADQSSTKSESE
;
A
#
# COMPACT_ATOMS: atom_id res chain seq x y z
N MET A 1 7.85 27.54 -20.64
CA MET A 1 7.36 26.39 -19.85
C MET A 1 6.22 26.85 -18.96
N GLY A 2 5.22 26.01 -18.65
CA GLY A 2 4.08 26.40 -17.80
C GLY A 2 4.06 25.68 -16.44
N GLN A 3 3.60 26.38 -15.40
CA GLN A 3 3.20 25.77 -14.12
C GLN A 3 1.98 24.86 -14.34
N LYS A 4 1.71 23.93 -13.40
CA LYS A 4 0.59 22.97 -13.51
C LYS A 4 -0.18 22.87 -12.21
N VAL A 5 -1.50 22.97 -12.31
CA VAL A 5 -2.44 22.84 -11.19
C VAL A 5 -2.35 21.45 -10.57
N ASN A 6 -2.52 21.35 -9.25
CA ASN A 6 -2.57 20.07 -8.54
C ASN A 6 -3.79 19.23 -9.03
N PRO A 7 -3.60 18.01 -9.55
CA PRO A 7 -4.70 17.17 -10.05
C PRO A 7 -5.79 16.86 -9.02
N VAL A 8 -5.41 16.77 -7.73
CA VAL A 8 -6.33 16.55 -6.61
C VAL A 8 -7.18 17.80 -6.38
N GLY A 9 -6.53 18.95 -6.20
CA GLY A 9 -7.22 20.24 -5.97
C GLY A 9 -8.19 20.60 -7.09
N PHE A 10 -7.79 20.36 -8.34
CA PHE A 10 -8.63 20.58 -9.53
C PHE A 10 -9.86 19.64 -9.64
N ARG A 11 -9.99 18.63 -8.77
CA ARG A 11 -11.08 17.62 -8.78
C ARG A 11 -11.89 17.58 -7.48
N LEU A 12 -11.57 18.43 -6.52
CA LEU A 12 -12.35 18.57 -5.28
C LEU A 12 -13.79 19.00 -5.62
N GLY A 13 -14.76 18.33 -4.99
CA GLY A 13 -16.19 18.59 -5.21
C GLY A 13 -16.79 18.00 -6.50
N ILE A 14 -15.97 17.52 -7.45
CA ILE A 14 -16.44 16.93 -8.73
C ILE A 14 -16.23 15.42 -8.78
N THR A 15 -15.05 14.95 -8.36
CA THR A 15 -14.68 13.52 -8.41
C THR A 15 -13.94 13.04 -7.16
N ARG A 16 -13.41 13.97 -6.34
CA ARG A 16 -12.76 13.66 -5.06
C ARG A 16 -13.37 14.50 -3.94
N THR A 17 -13.57 13.86 -2.79
CA THR A 17 -14.03 14.49 -1.54
C THR A 17 -12.85 14.94 -0.67
N TRP A 18 -13.12 15.77 0.34
CA TRP A 18 -12.12 16.27 1.28
C TRP A 18 -11.57 15.18 2.21
N ASP A 19 -10.32 15.37 2.63
CA ASP A 19 -9.59 14.47 3.52
C ASP A 19 -9.73 14.85 5.01
N SER A 20 -10.29 16.02 5.33
CA SER A 20 -10.88 16.34 6.64
C SER A 20 -12.36 16.69 6.40
N ARG A 21 -13.27 16.14 7.22
CA ARG A 21 -14.71 16.35 7.17
C ARG A 21 -15.20 16.85 8.52
N TRP A 22 -15.18 18.17 8.69
CA TRP A 22 -15.74 18.84 9.85
C TRP A 22 -16.09 20.28 9.51
N PHE A 23 -16.94 20.89 10.32
CA PHE A 23 -17.33 22.29 10.22
C PHE A 23 -17.20 22.93 11.60
N GLU A 24 -16.58 24.10 11.65
CA GLU A 24 -16.40 24.93 12.83
C GLU A 24 -16.26 26.38 12.35
N GLY A 25 -16.90 27.32 13.05
CA GLY A 25 -16.98 28.72 12.64
C GLY A 25 -15.93 29.61 13.30
N ARG A 26 -15.80 29.56 14.64
CA ARG A 26 -14.92 30.47 15.41
C ARG A 26 -13.56 29.86 15.71
N GLN A 27 -13.51 28.56 15.97
CA GLN A 27 -12.28 27.85 16.38
C GLN A 27 -11.53 27.16 15.22
N TYR A 28 -11.86 27.49 13.96
CA TYR A 28 -11.32 26.84 12.76
C TYR A 28 -9.78 26.79 12.74
N ARG A 29 -9.13 27.89 13.17
CA ARG A 29 -7.66 28.00 13.24
C ARG A 29 -7.06 26.87 14.09
N ASP A 30 -7.57 26.69 15.30
CA ASP A 30 -6.93 25.82 16.29
C ASP A 30 -7.17 24.34 15.94
N TRP A 31 -8.38 24.02 15.50
CA TRP A 31 -8.74 22.69 15.01
C TRP A 31 -7.91 22.30 13.76
N LEU A 32 -7.57 23.25 12.89
CA LEU A 32 -6.67 23.03 11.75
C LEU A 32 -5.22 22.78 12.21
N HIS A 33 -4.71 23.50 13.21
CA HIS A 33 -3.38 23.26 13.77
C HIS A 33 -3.31 21.90 14.48
N GLU A 34 -4.39 21.48 15.13
CA GLU A 34 -4.57 20.16 15.72
C GLU A 34 -4.56 19.03 14.65
N ASP A 35 -5.37 19.17 13.59
CA ASP A 35 -5.38 18.27 12.42
C ASP A 35 -3.99 18.13 11.79
N LEU A 36 -3.25 19.24 11.63
CA LEU A 36 -1.90 19.24 11.06
C LEU A 36 -0.87 18.54 11.97
N ARG A 37 -0.99 18.64 13.29
CA ARG A 37 -0.15 17.89 14.25
C ARG A 37 -0.46 16.40 14.20
N MET A 38 -1.74 16.01 14.21
CA MET A 38 -2.15 14.61 14.09
C MET A 38 -1.68 13.97 12.78
N ARG A 39 -1.82 14.69 11.65
CA ARG A 39 -1.32 14.24 10.33
C ARG A 39 0.20 14.00 10.36
N LYS A 40 0.99 14.90 10.96
CA LYS A 40 2.45 14.73 11.09
C LYS A 40 2.84 13.52 11.95
N LEU A 41 2.16 13.27 13.07
CA LEU A 41 2.42 12.10 13.91
C LEU A 41 2.19 10.78 13.14
N VAL A 42 1.05 10.66 12.45
CA VAL A 42 0.74 9.43 11.71
C VAL A 42 1.63 9.27 10.47
N ASP A 43 1.99 10.36 9.77
CA ASP A 43 2.94 10.29 8.64
C ASP A 43 4.34 9.86 9.10
N GLY A 44 4.80 10.29 10.28
CA GLY A 44 6.05 9.81 10.89
C GLY A 44 6.04 8.31 11.20
N LEU A 45 4.93 7.78 11.75
CA LEU A 45 4.71 6.35 11.99
C LEU A 45 4.45 5.55 10.69
N SER A 46 4.04 6.23 9.60
CA SER A 46 3.53 5.57 8.39
C SER A 46 4.55 4.74 7.63
N ARG A 47 5.86 5.03 7.79
CA ARG A 47 6.93 4.49 6.95
C ARG A 47 7.00 2.95 7.02
N SER A 48 6.77 2.38 8.20
CA SER A 48 6.63 0.92 8.39
C SER A 48 5.23 0.41 8.05
N ALA A 49 4.19 1.21 8.34
CA ALA A 49 2.79 0.83 8.28
C ALA A 49 2.12 0.99 6.90
N ALA A 50 2.80 1.59 5.91
CA ALA A 50 2.28 1.85 4.56
C ALA A 50 0.88 2.50 4.57
N VAL A 51 0.76 3.65 5.25
CA VAL A 51 -0.44 4.49 5.23
C VAL A 51 -0.48 5.28 3.91
N SER A 52 -1.65 5.32 3.28
CA SER A 52 -1.92 6.20 2.13
C SER A 52 -2.66 7.45 2.57
N LYS A 53 -3.83 7.25 3.18
CA LYS A 53 -4.82 8.28 3.44
C LYS A 53 -5.18 8.31 4.92
N LEU A 54 -5.34 9.52 5.45
CA LEU A 54 -5.88 9.77 6.77
C LEU A 54 -7.11 10.69 6.61
N GLU A 55 -8.30 10.14 6.83
CA GLU A 55 -9.53 10.95 6.91
C GLU A 55 -9.81 11.34 8.36
N ILE A 56 -10.08 12.62 8.62
CA ILE A 56 -10.43 13.12 9.96
C ILE A 56 -11.87 13.61 9.94
N GLU A 57 -12.75 12.94 10.68
CA GLU A 57 -14.14 13.37 10.89
C GLU A 57 -14.28 13.86 12.34
N ARG A 58 -14.65 15.13 12.56
CA ARG A 58 -14.86 15.66 13.92
C ARG A 58 -16.35 15.77 14.24
N ARG A 59 -16.73 15.28 15.41
CA ARG A 59 -17.95 15.64 16.13
C ARG A 59 -17.54 16.49 17.35
N ALA A 60 -18.46 17.24 17.94
CA ALA A 60 -18.17 18.23 18.99
C ALA A 60 -17.10 17.77 20.02
N ASN A 61 -17.34 16.61 20.66
CA ASN A 61 -16.48 16.08 21.73
C ASN A 61 -15.62 14.87 21.31
N GLN A 62 -15.70 14.42 20.06
CA GLN A 62 -15.02 13.19 19.59
C GLN A 62 -14.41 13.36 18.21
N VAL A 63 -13.15 12.97 18.06
CA VAL A 63 -12.43 12.93 16.79
C VAL A 63 -12.39 11.49 16.29
N ARG A 64 -12.91 11.24 15.08
CA ARG A 64 -12.80 9.96 14.39
C ARG A 64 -11.71 10.04 13.33
N VAL A 65 -10.68 9.21 13.47
CA VAL A 65 -9.55 9.14 12.53
C VAL A 65 -9.63 7.84 11.75
N VAL A 66 -9.89 7.93 10.45
CA VAL A 66 -9.92 6.77 9.56
C VAL A 66 -8.58 6.66 8.82
N VAL A 67 -7.84 5.59 9.10
CA VAL A 67 -6.49 5.35 8.56
C VAL A 67 -6.56 4.29 7.47
N SER A 68 -6.33 4.69 6.22
CA SER A 68 -6.28 3.76 5.08
C SER A 68 -4.85 3.26 4.85
N THR A 69 -4.64 1.94 4.99
CA THR A 69 -3.33 1.29 4.99
C THR A 69 -3.34 0.01 4.15
N ALA A 70 -2.18 -0.32 3.56
CA ALA A 70 -1.95 -1.61 2.91
C ALA A 70 -1.47 -2.72 3.87
N LYS A 71 -1.26 -2.41 5.16
CA LYS A 71 -0.73 -3.34 6.18
C LYS A 71 -1.39 -3.11 7.54
N PRO A 72 -2.71 -3.34 7.68
CA PRO A 72 -3.45 -3.08 8.93
C PRO A 72 -2.84 -3.76 10.16
N GLY A 73 -2.30 -4.98 10.01
CA GLY A 73 -1.65 -5.71 11.11
C GLY A 73 -0.45 -5.00 11.76
N ILE A 74 0.25 -4.10 11.04
CA ILE A 74 1.35 -3.31 11.61
C ILE A 74 0.81 -2.18 12.50
N ILE A 75 -0.35 -1.60 12.17
CA ILE A 75 -0.99 -0.54 12.96
C ILE A 75 -1.69 -1.13 14.19
N ILE A 76 -2.32 -2.30 14.05
CA ILE A 76 -2.94 -3.03 15.17
C ILE A 76 -1.86 -3.51 16.16
N GLY A 77 -0.73 -4.03 15.65
CA GLY A 77 0.34 -4.58 16.47
C GLY A 77 -0.05 -5.86 17.20
N LYS A 78 0.82 -6.31 18.12
CA LYS A 78 0.55 -7.51 18.94
C LYS A 78 -0.60 -7.20 19.93
N ARG A 79 -1.68 -7.99 19.87
CA ARG A 79 -2.88 -7.88 20.73
C ARG A 79 -3.56 -6.49 20.75
N GLY A 80 -3.33 -5.63 19.74
CA GLY A 80 -3.96 -4.30 19.66
C GLY A 80 -3.14 -3.14 20.26
N ALA A 81 -1.97 -3.41 20.86
CA ALA A 81 -1.16 -2.40 21.56
C ALA A 81 -0.81 -1.18 20.68
N GLY A 82 -0.60 -1.37 19.37
CA GLY A 82 -0.28 -0.28 18.44
C GLY A 82 -1.42 0.73 18.28
N ILE A 83 -2.68 0.29 18.38
CA ILE A 83 -3.84 1.19 18.37
C ILE A 83 -3.95 1.94 19.69
N GLU A 84 -3.64 1.31 20.82
CA GLU A 84 -3.70 1.95 22.14
C GLU A 84 -2.60 3.02 22.30
N GLU A 85 -1.37 2.74 21.87
CA GLU A 85 -0.28 3.71 21.81
C GLU A 85 -0.62 4.88 20.87
N LEU A 86 -1.13 4.60 19.66
CA LEU A 86 -1.49 5.62 18.68
C LEU A 86 -2.66 6.47 19.19
N LYS A 87 -3.66 5.87 19.84
CA LYS A 87 -4.76 6.57 20.52
C LYS A 87 -4.22 7.50 21.60
N LYS A 88 -3.43 6.99 22.54
CA LYS A 88 -2.83 7.76 23.64
C LYS A 88 -1.97 8.93 23.14
N ASN A 89 -1.33 8.78 21.98
CA ASN A 89 -0.53 9.85 21.37
C ASN A 89 -1.37 10.87 20.58
N LEU A 90 -2.50 10.48 19.97
CA LEU A 90 -3.44 11.42 19.38
C LEU A 90 -4.25 12.18 20.45
N GLU A 91 -4.66 11.52 21.54
CA GLU A 91 -5.41 12.16 22.65
C GLU A 91 -4.56 13.24 23.34
N LYS A 92 -3.25 13.04 23.52
CA LYS A 92 -2.30 14.09 23.99
C LYS A 92 -2.25 15.33 23.10
N VAL A 93 -2.44 15.18 21.78
CA VAL A 93 -2.38 16.28 20.81
C VAL A 93 -3.75 16.95 20.62
N SER A 94 -4.82 16.17 20.77
CA SER A 94 -6.20 16.62 20.52
C SER A 94 -6.86 17.23 21.76
N GLY A 95 -6.53 16.72 22.97
CA GLY A 95 -7.26 17.07 24.20
C GLY A 95 -8.70 16.55 24.23
N ARG A 96 -9.11 15.74 23.25
CA ARG A 96 -10.44 15.13 23.10
C ARG A 96 -10.30 13.63 22.91
N GLN A 97 -11.39 12.90 23.11
CA GLN A 97 -11.43 11.45 22.92
C GLN A 97 -11.29 11.10 21.42
N VAL A 98 -10.35 10.18 21.10
CA VAL A 98 -10.04 9.80 19.72
C VAL A 98 -10.46 8.37 19.42
N ASN A 99 -11.27 8.20 18.37
CA ASN A 99 -11.74 6.91 17.87
C ASN A 99 -11.03 6.59 16.55
N ILE A 100 -10.10 5.63 16.58
CA ILE A 100 -9.35 5.18 15.40
C ILE A 100 -10.13 4.09 14.66
N ASN A 101 -10.21 4.19 13.33
CA ASN A 101 -10.74 3.15 12.46
C ASN A 101 -9.70 2.80 11.39
N VAL A 102 -9.28 1.54 11.30
CA VAL A 102 -8.27 1.10 10.33
C VAL A 102 -8.96 0.46 9.13
N VAL A 103 -8.69 0.95 7.92
CA VAL A 103 -9.29 0.49 6.67
C VAL A 103 -8.20 -0.10 5.76
N GLU A 104 -8.42 -1.33 5.30
CA GLU A 104 -7.48 -2.04 4.44
C GLU A 104 -7.61 -1.65 2.95
N ILE A 105 -6.47 -1.40 2.31
CA ILE A 105 -6.36 -1.11 0.88
C ILE A 105 -6.07 -2.42 0.14
N LYS A 106 -7.11 -3.02 -0.47
CA LYS A 106 -7.03 -4.32 -1.18
C LYS A 106 -5.96 -4.37 -2.31
N HIS A 107 -5.69 -3.24 -2.96
CA HIS A 107 -4.80 -3.16 -4.12
C HIS A 107 -3.84 -1.97 -3.98
N PRO A 108 -2.72 -2.10 -3.24
CA PRO A 108 -1.81 -0.99 -2.97
C PRO A 108 -1.09 -0.45 -4.21
N GLU A 109 -0.96 -1.26 -5.25
CA GLU A 109 -0.32 -0.86 -6.53
C GLU A 109 -1.20 0.09 -7.38
N LEU A 110 -2.46 0.34 -6.98
CA LEU A 110 -3.36 1.32 -7.61
C LEU A 110 -3.37 2.68 -6.90
N ASP A 111 -2.68 2.80 -5.76
CA ASP A 111 -2.67 3.99 -4.90
C ASP A 111 -1.41 4.82 -5.16
N ALA A 112 -1.55 6.11 -5.50
CA ALA A 112 -0.41 6.91 -5.90
C ALA A 112 0.56 7.19 -4.74
N LYS A 113 0.08 7.26 -3.50
CA LYS A 113 0.92 7.53 -2.32
C LYS A 113 1.74 6.29 -1.95
N LEU A 114 1.14 5.10 -2.01
CA LEU A 114 1.84 3.84 -1.76
C LEU A 114 2.87 3.54 -2.85
N VAL A 115 2.53 3.75 -4.12
CA VAL A 115 3.47 3.59 -5.25
C VAL A 115 4.61 4.63 -5.17
N ALA A 116 4.31 5.89 -4.81
CA ALA A 116 5.35 6.91 -4.59
C ALA A 116 6.30 6.54 -3.43
N ASN A 117 5.75 6.07 -2.30
CA ASN A 117 6.54 5.61 -1.15
C ASN A 117 7.41 4.39 -1.52
N ASN A 118 6.88 3.42 -2.28
CA ASN A 118 7.66 2.26 -2.70
C ASN A 118 8.83 2.63 -3.63
N ILE A 119 8.67 3.64 -4.48
CA ILE A 119 9.77 4.18 -5.28
C ILE A 119 10.80 4.89 -4.39
N VAL A 120 10.35 5.65 -3.38
CA VAL A 120 11.23 6.27 -2.37
C VAL A 120 12.07 5.20 -1.64
N ASP A 121 11.45 4.15 -1.10
CA ASP A 121 12.14 3.05 -0.41
C ASP A 121 13.24 2.42 -1.29
N GLN A 122 12.98 2.26 -2.59
CA GLN A 122 13.95 1.72 -3.55
C GLN A 122 15.11 2.69 -3.83
N LEU A 123 14.84 4.00 -3.92
CA LEU A 123 15.88 5.02 -4.12
C LEU A 123 16.77 5.18 -2.88
N GLU A 124 16.20 5.11 -1.68
CA GLU A 124 16.95 5.15 -0.41
C GLU A 124 17.82 3.89 -0.25
N LYS A 125 17.33 2.72 -0.72
CA LYS A 125 18.11 1.47 -0.88
C LYS A 125 19.08 1.48 -2.08
N ARG A 126 19.39 2.65 -2.64
CA ARG A 126 20.33 2.88 -3.75
C ARG A 126 20.02 2.10 -5.05
N ILE A 127 18.80 1.61 -5.23
CA ILE A 127 18.40 0.90 -6.46
C ILE A 127 18.34 1.90 -7.62
N ALA A 128 18.85 1.50 -8.79
CA ALA A 128 18.85 2.34 -9.98
C ALA A 128 17.45 2.87 -10.32
N PHE A 129 17.30 4.20 -10.37
CA PHE A 129 16.00 4.88 -10.53
C PHE A 129 15.19 4.39 -11.76
N ARG A 130 15.87 4.08 -12.87
CA ARG A 130 15.26 3.51 -14.10
C ARG A 130 14.70 2.08 -13.93
N ARG A 131 15.19 1.32 -12.94
CA ARG A 131 14.62 0.02 -12.54
C ARG A 131 13.39 0.25 -11.66
N ALA A 132 13.51 1.08 -10.62
CA ALA A 132 12.42 1.37 -9.69
C ALA A 132 11.17 1.93 -10.41
N MET A 133 11.33 2.90 -11.32
CA MET A 133 10.21 3.44 -12.10
C MET A 133 9.55 2.39 -13.00
N ARG A 134 10.32 1.58 -13.74
CA ARG A 134 9.75 0.55 -14.63
C ARG A 134 9.05 -0.56 -13.84
N GLN A 135 9.65 -1.00 -12.73
CA GLN A 135 9.06 -1.99 -11.83
C GLN A 135 7.74 -1.51 -11.22
N ALA A 136 7.66 -0.24 -10.78
CA ALA A 136 6.43 0.35 -10.26
C ALA A 136 5.35 0.47 -11.34
N ILE A 137 5.70 0.97 -12.53
CA ILE A 137 4.77 1.11 -13.66
C ILE A 137 4.16 -0.24 -14.05
N GLN A 138 4.99 -1.27 -14.23
CA GLN A 138 4.54 -2.63 -14.58
C GLN A 138 3.60 -3.23 -13.53
N ARG A 139 3.82 -2.94 -12.23
CA ARG A 139 2.93 -3.38 -11.15
C ARG A 139 1.57 -2.69 -11.20
N THR A 140 1.53 -1.36 -11.30
CA THR A 140 0.29 -0.59 -11.39
C THR A 140 -0.52 -0.93 -12.64
N MET A 141 0.13 -1.14 -13.78
CA MET A 141 -0.53 -1.57 -15.02
C MET A 141 -1.07 -3.00 -14.89
N LYS A 142 -0.30 -3.94 -14.31
CA LYS A 142 -0.78 -5.30 -14.02
C LYS A 142 -1.93 -5.34 -13.00
N ALA A 143 -2.03 -4.35 -12.11
CA ALA A 143 -3.14 -4.19 -11.18
C ALA A 143 -4.42 -3.59 -11.83
N GLY A 144 -4.40 -3.27 -13.13
CA GLY A 144 -5.58 -2.81 -13.88
C GLY A 144 -5.74 -1.29 -13.99
N ALA A 145 -4.70 -0.50 -13.70
CA ALA A 145 -4.74 0.94 -14.00
C ALA A 145 -4.81 1.18 -15.51
N LYS A 146 -5.57 2.22 -15.93
CA LYS A 146 -5.73 2.59 -17.35
C LYS A 146 -4.59 3.50 -17.86
N GLY A 147 -3.73 3.93 -16.93
CA GLY A 147 -2.46 4.57 -17.20
C GLY A 147 -1.78 5.02 -15.91
N ILE A 148 -0.46 5.09 -15.94
CA ILE A 148 0.38 5.60 -14.85
C ILE A 148 1.43 6.53 -15.45
N LYS A 149 1.77 7.57 -14.69
CA LYS A 149 2.91 8.44 -14.96
C LYS A 149 3.75 8.58 -13.70
N VAL A 150 5.06 8.45 -13.85
CA VAL A 150 6.04 8.63 -12.79
C VAL A 150 7.05 9.68 -13.24
N GLN A 151 7.25 10.71 -12.43
CA GLN A 151 8.30 11.70 -12.58
C GLN A 151 9.21 11.65 -11.36
N VAL A 152 10.52 11.52 -11.58
CA VAL A 152 11.52 11.57 -10.51
C VAL A 152 12.49 12.70 -10.82
N GLY A 153 12.67 13.63 -9.89
CA GLY A 153 13.48 14.83 -10.06
C GLY A 153 14.49 15.03 -8.94
N GLY A 154 15.74 15.34 -9.30
CA GLY A 154 16.83 15.56 -8.35
C GLY A 154 18.17 15.08 -8.90
N ARG A 155 19.13 14.81 -8.00
CA ARG A 155 20.46 14.28 -8.33
C ARG A 155 20.43 12.78 -8.65
N LEU A 156 19.78 12.43 -9.76
CA LEU A 156 19.43 11.04 -10.10
C LEU A 156 20.68 10.18 -10.36
N GLY A 157 20.98 9.30 -9.40
CA GLY A 157 22.15 8.42 -9.44
C GLY A 157 23.44 9.07 -8.91
N GLY A 158 23.35 10.12 -8.09
CA GLY A 158 24.53 10.82 -7.53
C GLY A 158 25.14 11.89 -8.45
N ALA A 159 24.59 12.06 -9.66
CA ALA A 159 24.96 13.12 -10.58
C ALA A 159 24.98 14.50 -9.89
N GLU A 160 25.95 15.34 -10.25
CA GLU A 160 26.10 16.70 -9.73
C GLU A 160 24.90 17.58 -10.11
N ILE A 161 24.65 17.70 -11.42
CA ILE A 161 23.51 18.46 -11.96
C ILE A 161 22.20 17.66 -11.76
N ALA A 162 21.20 18.33 -11.17
CA ALA A 162 19.87 17.76 -11.00
C ALA A 162 19.11 17.67 -12.32
N ARG A 163 18.42 16.54 -12.55
CA ARG A 163 17.61 16.27 -13.76
C ARG A 163 16.25 15.69 -13.40
N VAL A 164 15.33 15.66 -14.36
CA VAL A 164 13.95 15.19 -14.19
C VAL A 164 13.63 14.13 -15.24
N GLU A 165 13.68 12.85 -14.85
CA GLU A 165 13.23 11.76 -15.73
C GLU A 165 11.70 11.61 -15.63
N ARG A 166 11.05 11.21 -16.73
CA ARG A 166 9.60 10.99 -16.81
C ARG A 166 9.31 9.71 -17.59
N ASN A 167 8.74 8.73 -16.91
CA ASN A 167 8.20 7.53 -17.55
C ASN A 167 6.66 7.58 -17.47
N PHE A 168 5.98 7.10 -18.50
CA PHE A 168 4.52 6.99 -18.53
C PHE A 168 4.09 5.79 -19.37
N GLU A 169 2.95 5.21 -19.02
CA GLU A 169 2.34 4.08 -19.73
C GLU A 169 0.82 4.24 -19.68
N GLY A 170 0.11 3.83 -20.74
CA GLY A 170 -1.34 4.05 -20.88
C GLY A 170 -1.75 5.53 -21.00
N LYS A 171 -3.03 5.82 -20.69
CA LYS A 171 -3.65 7.16 -20.85
C LYS A 171 -3.66 7.90 -19.51
N VAL A 172 -3.25 9.17 -19.46
CA VAL A 172 -3.37 10.02 -18.24
C VAL A 172 -3.95 11.40 -18.62
N PRO A 173 -5.29 11.54 -18.70
CA PRO A 173 -5.94 12.72 -19.25
C PRO A 173 -6.08 13.84 -18.20
N LEU A 174 -4.97 14.53 -17.89
CA LEU A 174 -4.90 15.51 -16.80
C LEU A 174 -5.93 16.65 -16.87
N HIS A 175 -6.34 17.05 -18.08
CA HIS A 175 -7.31 18.14 -18.32
C HIS A 175 -8.77 17.72 -18.09
N THR A 176 -9.09 16.43 -18.20
CA THR A 176 -10.47 15.93 -18.06
C THR A 176 -10.87 15.88 -16.59
N LEU A 177 -11.80 16.74 -16.16
CA LEU A 177 -12.28 16.79 -14.78
C LEU A 177 -12.88 15.45 -14.31
N ARG A 178 -13.70 14.81 -15.14
CA ARG A 178 -14.35 13.50 -14.90
C ARG A 178 -13.40 12.31 -14.79
N ALA A 179 -12.11 12.49 -15.10
CA ALA A 179 -11.11 11.44 -14.98
C ALA A 179 -10.68 11.30 -13.50
N ASN A 180 -10.91 10.13 -12.91
CA ASN A 180 -10.35 9.77 -11.62
C ASN A 180 -8.84 9.55 -11.75
N ILE A 181 -8.08 10.59 -11.40
CA ILE A 181 -6.64 10.61 -11.36
C ILE A 181 -6.23 10.82 -9.91
N ASP A 182 -5.63 9.79 -9.30
CA ASP A 182 -4.94 9.95 -8.04
C ASP A 182 -3.53 10.52 -8.29
N TYR A 183 -3.06 11.33 -7.36
CA TYR A 183 -1.76 12.00 -7.45
C TYR A 183 -1.14 12.12 -6.07
N ALA A 184 0.13 11.72 -5.98
CA ALA A 184 0.92 11.84 -4.76
C ALA A 184 2.33 12.37 -5.03
N HIS A 185 2.90 12.95 -3.98
CA HIS A 185 4.29 13.37 -3.92
C HIS A 185 4.91 12.81 -2.64
N SER A 186 6.11 12.25 -2.77
CA SER A 186 6.98 11.86 -1.66
C SER A 186 8.42 12.28 -1.97
N GLU A 187 9.21 12.53 -0.94
CA GLU A 187 10.65 12.85 -1.05
C GLU A 187 11.47 11.67 -0.54
N ALA A 188 12.51 11.27 -1.29
CA ALA A 188 13.53 10.33 -0.85
C ALA A 188 14.73 11.09 -0.28
N TYR A 189 15.23 10.62 0.86
CA TYR A 189 16.37 11.16 1.57
C TYR A 189 17.62 10.33 1.22
N THR A 190 18.46 10.86 0.34
CA THR A 190 19.68 10.17 -0.12
C THR A 190 20.94 10.92 0.33
N THR A 191 22.09 10.24 0.36
CA THR A 191 23.38 10.87 0.72
C THR A 191 23.81 12.01 -0.20
N PHE A 192 23.18 12.17 -1.37
CA PHE A 192 23.47 13.25 -2.32
C PHE A 192 22.44 14.39 -2.25
N GLY A 193 21.51 14.34 -1.30
CA GLY A 193 20.39 15.27 -1.15
C GLY A 193 19.02 14.61 -1.37
N ARG A 194 17.99 15.43 -1.53
CA ARG A 194 16.61 14.95 -1.70
C ARG A 194 16.28 14.65 -3.16
N ILE A 195 15.48 13.61 -3.38
CA ILE A 195 14.93 13.27 -4.71
C ILE A 195 13.40 13.28 -4.61
N GLY A 196 12.76 14.15 -5.39
CA GLY A 196 11.31 14.28 -5.41
C GLY A 196 10.66 13.28 -6.37
N VAL A 197 9.83 12.38 -5.85
CA VAL A 197 9.01 11.43 -6.61
C VAL A 197 7.58 11.98 -6.73
N LYS A 198 7.04 12.02 -7.95
CA LYS A 198 5.66 12.43 -8.25
C LYS A 198 4.99 11.36 -9.12
N VAL A 199 3.86 10.84 -8.66
CA VAL A 199 3.12 9.76 -9.31
C VAL A 199 1.70 10.23 -9.62
N TRP A 200 1.22 9.90 -10.82
CA TRP A 200 -0.18 10.05 -11.23
C TRP A 200 -0.69 8.67 -11.67
N ILE A 201 -1.80 8.21 -11.12
CA ILE A 201 -2.46 6.95 -11.53
C ILE A 201 -3.86 7.28 -12.04
N TYR A 202 -4.21 6.76 -13.22
CA TYR A 202 -5.53 6.94 -13.82
C TYR A 202 -6.34 5.64 -13.71
N LEU A 203 -7.36 5.66 -12.87
CA LEU A 203 -8.22 4.50 -12.60
C LEU A 203 -9.40 4.41 -13.58
N GLY A 204 -9.82 5.54 -14.15
CA GLY A 204 -10.90 5.60 -15.15
C GLY A 204 -11.71 6.90 -15.07
N GLU A 205 -12.75 6.99 -15.90
CA GLU A 205 -13.71 8.10 -15.83
C GLU A 205 -14.85 7.73 -14.89
N VAL A 206 -15.24 8.66 -14.02
CA VAL A 206 -16.45 8.51 -13.20
C VAL A 206 -17.61 9.06 -14.01
N LEU A 207 -18.62 8.22 -14.23
CA LEU A 207 -19.92 8.68 -14.70
C LEU A 207 -20.64 9.30 -13.49
N PRO A 208 -21.32 10.46 -13.65
CA PRO A 208 -22.01 11.13 -12.54
C PRO A 208 -23.27 10.37 -12.08
N ASP A 209 -23.66 9.31 -12.79
CA ASP A 209 -24.78 8.45 -12.43
C ASP A 209 -24.48 7.72 -11.12
N GLY A 210 -25.23 8.08 -10.06
CA GLY A 210 -24.96 7.73 -8.65
C GLY A 210 -25.14 6.25 -8.25
N LYS A 211 -24.83 5.31 -9.14
CA LYS A 211 -24.72 3.87 -8.85
C LYS A 211 -23.45 3.32 -9.50
N ALA A 212 -22.52 2.84 -8.69
CA ALA A 212 -21.44 2.00 -9.20
C ALA A 212 -22.06 0.79 -9.91
N LYS A 213 -21.65 0.51 -11.15
CA LYS A 213 -22.23 -0.57 -11.96
C LYS A 213 -22.03 -1.92 -11.25
N ALA A 214 -23.13 -2.48 -10.74
CA ALA A 214 -23.20 -3.86 -10.26
C ALA A 214 -23.31 -4.87 -11.43
N ASP A 215 -23.12 -4.39 -12.66
CA ASP A 215 -23.35 -5.09 -13.92
C ASP A 215 -22.04 -5.54 -14.58
N ALA A 216 -21.42 -6.57 -14.00
CA ALA A 216 -20.40 -7.39 -14.66
C ALA A 216 -20.53 -8.89 -14.33
N ALA A 217 -21.58 -9.28 -13.61
CA ALA A 217 -21.91 -10.67 -13.29
C ALA A 217 -23.38 -10.92 -13.65
N GLN A 218 -23.67 -11.14 -14.94
CA GLN A 218 -24.97 -11.61 -15.37
C GLN A 218 -25.12 -13.08 -14.94
N PRO A 219 -26.04 -13.45 -14.02
CA PRO A 219 -26.36 -14.85 -13.82
C PRO A 219 -27.02 -15.38 -15.09
N SER A 220 -26.46 -16.44 -15.67
CA SER A 220 -27.00 -17.08 -16.87
C SER A 220 -28.45 -17.49 -16.63
N ARG A 221 -29.38 -17.00 -17.47
CA ARG A 221 -30.78 -17.43 -17.41
C ARG A 221 -30.85 -18.93 -17.65
N VAL A 222 -31.19 -19.68 -16.60
CA VAL A 222 -31.41 -21.12 -16.68
C VAL A 222 -32.64 -21.38 -17.58
N SER A 223 -32.38 -21.87 -18.79
CA SER A 223 -33.43 -22.32 -19.71
C SER A 223 -34.13 -23.55 -19.13
N ARG A 224 -35.34 -23.35 -18.58
CA ARG A 224 -36.20 -24.46 -18.17
C ARG A 224 -36.65 -25.26 -19.40
N PRO A 225 -36.38 -26.57 -19.50
CA PRO A 225 -36.98 -27.41 -20.53
C PRO A 225 -38.48 -27.57 -20.25
N ILE A 226 -39.31 -27.41 -21.28
CA ILE A 226 -40.76 -27.62 -21.17
C ILE A 226 -41.07 -29.08 -21.52
N THR A 227 -41.15 -29.94 -20.51
CA THR A 227 -41.68 -31.30 -20.69
C THR A 227 -43.17 -31.22 -20.99
N ARG A 228 -43.57 -31.61 -22.21
CA ARG A 228 -44.99 -31.74 -22.61
C ARG A 228 -45.26 -33.09 -23.24
N THR A 229 -45.38 -34.11 -22.39
CA THR A 229 -45.81 -35.45 -22.78
C THR A 229 -47.29 -35.46 -23.14
N ARG A 230 -47.67 -35.87 -24.37
CA ARG A 230 -48.99 -36.46 -24.61
C ARG A 230 -48.98 -37.38 -25.82
N THR A 231 -49.57 -38.57 -25.66
CA THR A 231 -49.58 -39.67 -26.62
C THR A 231 -50.87 -39.75 -27.44
N ARG A 232 -50.79 -40.33 -28.64
CA ARG A 232 -51.87 -41.15 -29.24
C ARG A 232 -51.30 -42.19 -30.23
N LYS A 233 -52.15 -43.14 -30.68
CA LYS A 233 -51.80 -44.48 -31.21
C LYS A 233 -52.37 -44.66 -32.67
N PRO A 234 -52.46 -45.84 -33.33
CA PRO A 234 -51.67 -46.15 -34.53
C PRO A 234 -52.45 -46.65 -35.79
N ALA A 235 -51.72 -46.90 -36.88
CA ALA A 235 -51.97 -47.84 -38.00
C ALA A 235 -50.57 -48.12 -38.67
N GLU A 236 -50.16 -49.28 -39.22
CA GLU A 236 -50.80 -50.35 -40.03
C GLU A 236 -50.94 -49.94 -41.53
N ALA A 237 -50.36 -50.62 -42.56
CA ALA A 237 -49.48 -51.81 -42.63
C ALA A 237 -48.65 -51.95 -43.94
N ALA A 238 -47.63 -52.83 -43.90
CA ALA A 238 -47.18 -53.80 -44.92
C ALA A 238 -46.46 -53.41 -46.25
N ALA A 239 -45.75 -54.42 -46.81
CA ALA A 239 -45.19 -54.57 -48.18
C ALA A 239 -44.02 -53.64 -48.62
N GLN A 240 -43.01 -54.07 -49.39
CA GLN A 240 -42.47 -55.42 -49.72
C GLN A 240 -41.00 -55.27 -50.20
N ALA A 241 -40.17 -56.33 -50.10
CA ALA A 241 -38.93 -56.53 -50.87
C ALA A 241 -39.22 -57.48 -52.08
N PRO A 242 -38.28 -57.94 -52.96
CA PRO A 242 -36.82 -57.75 -52.97
C PRO A 242 -36.17 -57.50 -54.36
N ALA A 243 -34.85 -57.30 -54.39
CA ALA A 243 -33.94 -57.84 -55.42
C ALA A 243 -32.47 -57.78 -54.90
N GLY A 244 -31.62 -58.71 -55.29
CA GLY A 244 -30.22 -58.84 -54.84
C GLY A 244 -29.18 -58.68 -55.97
N PRO A 245 -28.06 -59.43 -55.94
CA PRO A 245 -26.82 -58.90 -55.34
C PRO A 245 -25.57 -59.19 -56.22
N GLU A 246 -24.45 -59.58 -55.59
CA GLU A 246 -23.18 -60.10 -56.17
C GLU A 246 -22.14 -59.08 -56.71
N SER A 247 -20.81 -59.29 -56.57
CA SER A 247 -20.03 -60.15 -55.64
C SER A 247 -18.51 -59.83 -55.65
N THR A 248 -17.78 -60.17 -54.57
CA THR A 248 -16.33 -60.55 -54.46
C THR A 248 -15.19 -59.63 -55.00
N ALA A 249 -13.99 -59.41 -54.41
CA ALA A 249 -13.16 -60.06 -53.36
C ALA A 249 -12.40 -61.36 -53.79
N PRO A 250 -11.39 -61.91 -53.07
CA PRO A 250 -10.27 -61.36 -52.25
C PRO A 250 -8.89 -62.07 -52.52
N ALA A 251 -7.92 -61.99 -51.56
CA ALA A 251 -6.70 -62.85 -51.40
C ALA A 251 -5.52 -62.63 -52.40
N GLU A 252 -4.23 -62.99 -52.21
CA GLU A 252 -3.29 -63.38 -51.10
C GLU A 252 -1.82 -63.46 -51.71
N SER A 253 -0.66 -63.73 -51.07
CA SER A 253 -0.09 -63.68 -49.69
C SER A 253 1.47 -63.90 -49.72
N ALA A 254 2.12 -64.26 -48.58
CA ALA A 254 3.49 -64.81 -48.40
C ALA A 254 4.77 -63.92 -48.36
N THR A 255 5.80 -64.43 -47.67
CA THR A 255 7.21 -63.95 -47.49
C THR A 255 8.19 -65.07 -47.95
N PRO A 256 9.48 -64.83 -48.33
CA PRO A 256 10.60 -64.74 -47.34
C PRO A 256 11.94 -64.06 -47.79
N GLY A 257 12.97 -64.01 -46.91
CA GLY A 257 14.42 -63.76 -47.20
C GLY A 257 14.83 -62.29 -47.40
N ASP A 258 16.05 -61.80 -47.09
CA ASP A 258 17.26 -62.29 -46.38
C ASP A 258 17.64 -61.22 -45.32
N ALA A 259 18.20 -61.49 -44.12
CA ALA A 259 19.41 -62.21 -43.70
C ALA A 259 20.74 -61.42 -43.77
N THR A 260 21.48 -61.41 -42.64
CA THR A 260 22.86 -60.88 -42.41
C THR A 260 22.98 -59.40 -41.98
N GLN A 261 23.61 -59.02 -40.86
CA GLN A 261 24.07 -59.70 -39.61
C GLN A 261 24.04 -58.62 -38.50
N ALA A 262 23.58 -58.90 -37.27
CA ALA A 262 24.37 -59.36 -36.10
C ALA A 262 25.47 -58.34 -35.62
N ALA A 263 25.68 -58.08 -34.32
CA ALA A 263 25.16 -58.75 -33.11
C ALA A 263 25.09 -57.82 -31.87
N ALA A 264 24.27 -58.25 -30.89
CA ALA A 264 24.37 -58.03 -29.43
C ALA A 264 24.37 -56.60 -28.83
N GLN A 265 23.86 -56.35 -27.61
CA GLN A 265 22.69 -56.83 -26.86
C GLN A 265 22.55 -55.91 -25.61
N VAL A 266 21.36 -55.40 -25.26
CA VAL A 266 20.54 -55.83 -24.09
C VAL A 266 21.28 -55.66 -22.73
N VAL A 267 20.95 -54.70 -21.83
CA VAL A 267 19.70 -54.53 -21.03
C VAL A 267 19.53 -55.70 -20.03
N GLN A 268 19.13 -55.61 -18.75
CA GLN A 268 18.61 -54.59 -17.81
C GLN A 268 19.66 -54.38 -16.65
N GLY A 269 19.46 -53.67 -15.52
CA GLY A 269 18.30 -53.07 -14.85
C GLY A 269 18.03 -53.72 -13.47
N ALA A 270 17.70 -52.90 -12.46
CA ALA A 270 17.32 -53.22 -11.06
C ALA A 270 18.42 -53.57 -10.02
N GLN A 271 18.23 -52.99 -8.83
CA GLN A 271 18.76 -53.36 -7.49
C GLN A 271 17.76 -54.35 -6.81
N PRO A 272 17.95 -54.93 -5.59
CA PRO A 272 18.80 -54.47 -4.46
C PRO A 272 19.44 -55.54 -3.50
N SER A 273 20.04 -55.02 -2.41
CA SER A 273 20.15 -55.64 -1.06
C SER A 273 21.46 -56.33 -0.62
N ALA A 274 21.63 -56.38 0.71
CA ALA A 274 22.65 -57.03 1.56
C ALA A 274 24.04 -56.35 1.76
N ALA A 275 24.56 -56.51 2.99
CA ALA A 275 25.85 -56.05 3.55
C ALA A 275 26.54 -57.28 4.26
N PRO A 276 27.59 -57.24 5.13
CA PRO A 276 28.13 -56.13 5.97
C PRO A 276 29.68 -56.11 6.16
N SER A 277 30.16 -55.55 7.29
CA SER A 277 31.55 -55.33 7.78
C SER A 277 32.32 -54.21 7.07
N THR A 278 33.17 -53.39 7.72
CA THR A 278 33.72 -53.30 9.11
C THR A 278 33.20 -51.98 9.78
N GLN A 279 32.95 -51.76 11.08
CA GLN A 279 33.66 -52.02 12.37
C GLN A 279 35.06 -51.36 12.44
N THR A 280 35.46 -50.53 13.42
CA THR A 280 34.83 -49.96 14.67
C THR A 280 35.48 -48.55 14.90
N GLY A 281 34.91 -47.57 15.62
CA GLY A 281 35.01 -47.31 17.09
C GLY A 281 36.44 -47.42 17.65
N ASP A 282 36.92 -46.70 18.67
CA ASP A 282 36.33 -45.80 19.69
C ASP A 282 37.52 -45.21 20.51
N GLU A 283 37.47 -44.22 21.43
CA GLU A 283 36.58 -43.11 21.81
C GLU A 283 37.39 -42.21 22.81
N LEU A 284 36.74 -41.41 23.68
CA LEU A 284 37.26 -40.78 24.93
C LEU A 284 38.21 -39.54 24.77
N SER A 285 38.15 -38.51 25.62
CA SER A 285 37.27 -38.25 26.79
C SER A 285 37.04 -36.75 27.12
N VAL A 286 35.95 -36.52 27.88
CA VAL A 286 35.50 -35.29 28.57
C VAL A 286 36.41 -34.97 29.80
N PRO A 287 36.36 -33.78 30.49
CA PRO A 287 35.16 -33.20 31.11
C PRO A 287 35.07 -31.64 31.23
N ALA A 288 34.05 -31.18 31.97
CA ALA A 288 33.55 -29.81 32.04
C ALA A 288 34.13 -28.89 33.16
N GLN A 289 33.93 -27.58 32.98
CA GLN A 289 33.61 -26.55 33.99
C GLN A 289 32.79 -25.46 33.26
N THR A 290 31.66 -24.89 33.73
CA THR A 290 31.21 -24.36 35.04
C THR A 290 31.62 -22.89 35.24
N ALA A 291 30.67 -22.07 35.74
CA ALA A 291 30.74 -20.62 36.02
C ALA A 291 30.73 -19.69 34.78
N SER A 292 30.21 -18.45 34.83
CA SER A 292 29.25 -17.84 35.78
C SER A 292 28.58 -16.59 35.21
N LEU A 293 27.46 -16.22 35.85
CA LEU A 293 26.74 -14.93 35.82
C LEU A 293 27.47 -13.70 35.25
N ALA A 294 26.86 -13.06 34.25
CA ALA A 294 26.83 -11.60 34.10
C ALA A 294 25.50 -11.18 33.45
N VAL A 295 24.78 -10.25 34.06
CA VAL A 295 23.64 -9.55 33.44
C VAL A 295 24.18 -8.24 32.90
N GLU A 296 23.99 -7.97 31.61
CA GLU A 296 24.28 -6.65 31.04
C GLU A 296 22.97 -5.93 30.71
N GLU A 297 22.72 -4.86 31.48
CA GLU A 297 21.51 -4.04 31.42
C GLU A 297 21.62 -3.00 30.28
N PRO A 298 20.55 -2.70 29.52
CA PRO A 298 20.66 -1.82 28.35
C PRO A 298 21.07 -0.41 28.74
N ALA A 299 22.22 0.02 28.21
CA ALA A 299 22.82 1.33 28.50
C ALA A 299 21.84 2.50 28.28
N ALA A 300 21.75 3.37 29.29
CA ALA A 300 20.82 4.48 29.31
C ALA A 300 21.13 5.57 28.29
N LEU A 301 20.09 6.30 27.88
CA LEU A 301 20.23 7.51 27.06
C LEU A 301 20.97 8.59 27.86
N PRO A 302 21.98 9.29 27.30
CA PRO A 302 22.53 10.48 27.93
C PRO A 302 21.46 11.58 27.98
N ALA A 303 21.22 12.13 29.17
CA ALA A 303 20.29 13.23 29.34
C ALA A 303 20.83 14.48 28.61
N VAL A 304 20.00 15.09 27.76
CA VAL A 304 20.31 16.42 27.22
C VAL A 304 19.95 17.44 28.28
N GLU A 305 20.99 18.12 28.75
CA GLU A 305 20.97 19.14 29.79
C GLU A 305 20.03 20.30 29.43
N ALA A 306 19.24 20.78 30.40
CA ALA A 306 18.41 21.97 30.22
C ALA A 306 19.31 23.22 30.21
N PRO A 307 19.10 24.19 29.29
CA PRO A 307 19.95 25.38 29.22
C PRO A 307 19.87 26.20 30.51
N ALA A 308 21.04 26.57 31.03
CA ALA A 308 21.16 27.38 32.25
C ALA A 308 20.41 28.72 32.12
N GLY A 309 19.94 29.24 33.25
CA GLY A 309 19.18 30.49 33.30
C GLY A 309 20.00 31.70 32.85
N LEU A 310 19.37 32.58 32.07
CA LEU A 310 19.88 33.93 31.85
C LEU A 310 19.76 34.71 33.17
N PRO A 311 20.78 35.51 33.56
CA PRO A 311 20.75 36.26 34.81
C PRO A 311 19.69 37.37 34.76
N VAL A 312 18.94 37.51 35.85
CA VAL A 312 18.16 38.73 36.11
C VAL A 312 19.14 39.85 36.38
N VAL A 313 19.10 40.91 35.58
CA VAL A 313 19.83 42.15 35.86
C VAL A 313 18.98 43.00 36.79
N GLU A 314 19.37 43.02 38.07
CA GLU A 314 18.99 44.11 38.97
C GLU A 314 19.83 45.34 38.58
N GLU A 315 19.19 46.41 38.12
CA GLU A 315 19.82 47.72 37.97
C GLU A 315 19.27 48.66 39.05
N GLN A 316 20.18 49.38 39.72
CA GLN A 316 19.89 50.00 41.02
C GLN A 316 19.22 51.37 40.94
N THR A 317 18.55 51.72 42.04
CA THR A 317 17.89 52.99 42.30
C THR A 317 18.85 54.19 42.31
N ASN A 318 18.58 55.20 41.47
CA ASN A 318 18.97 56.60 41.68
C ASN A 318 18.10 57.51 40.76
N GLY A 319 17.63 58.70 41.12
CA GLY A 319 17.63 59.38 42.42
C GLY A 319 17.33 60.88 42.27
N GLN A 320 16.08 61.29 42.53
CA GLN A 320 15.53 62.67 42.61
C GLN A 320 14.03 62.53 42.97
N GLN A 321 13.38 63.18 43.93
CA GLN A 321 13.61 64.38 44.75
C GLN A 321 13.34 65.75 44.08
N THR A 322 12.05 66.14 44.14
CA THR A 322 11.43 67.49 44.29
C THR A 322 9.94 67.19 44.57
N ASP A 323 9.33 67.63 45.69
CA ASP A 323 8.61 68.90 45.88
C ASP A 323 7.37 69.10 44.97
N ALA A 324 6.26 69.75 45.35
CA ALA A 324 5.62 70.01 46.66
C ALA A 324 4.28 70.77 46.40
N ASP A 325 3.12 70.21 46.77
CA ASP A 325 1.83 70.88 47.08
C ASP A 325 0.76 69.78 47.26
N GLN A 326 -0.14 69.74 48.26
CA GLN A 326 -1.09 70.72 48.83
C GLN A 326 -2.42 70.85 48.07
N SER A 327 -3.52 70.78 48.84
CA SER A 327 -4.94 70.76 48.41
C SER A 327 -5.34 69.48 47.61
N SER A 328 -6.61 69.04 47.57
CA SER A 328 -7.85 69.63 48.10
C SER A 328 -8.89 68.57 48.57
N THR A 329 -9.39 68.72 49.80
CA THR A 329 -10.81 68.61 50.24
C THR A 329 -11.76 67.45 49.83
N LYS A 330 -12.55 66.98 50.82
CA LYS A 330 -13.89 66.32 50.73
C LYS A 330 -13.91 64.87 50.19
N SER A 331 -14.71 63.91 50.70
CA SER A 331 -16.16 63.81 50.99
C SER A 331 -17.03 63.85 49.72
N GLU A 332 -18.09 63.06 49.52
CA GLU A 332 -18.79 62.01 50.30
C GLU A 332 -18.51 60.60 49.68
N SER A 333 -18.79 59.40 50.20
CA SER A 333 -19.80 58.82 51.12
C SER A 333 -21.23 58.66 50.57
N GLU A 334 -21.41 57.76 49.59
CA GLU A 334 -22.39 56.64 49.61
C GLU A 334 -22.01 55.56 48.57
#